data_AF-A0A7J8R7B3-F1
#
_entry.id   AF-A0A7J8R7B3-F1
#
_cell.length_a   1.000
_cell.length_b   1.000
_cell.length_c   1.000
_cell.angle_alpha   90.00
_cell.angle_beta   90.00
_cell.angle_gamma   90.00
#
_symmetry.space_group_name_H-M   'P 1'
#
loop_
_entity.id
_entity.type
_entity.pdbx_description
1 polymer ?
#
loop_
_entity_poly.entity_id
_entity_poly.type
_entity_poly.pdbx_seq_one_letter_code
_entity_poly.pdbx_strand_id
1 'polypeptide(L)'
;MIDVTKCIVEFTELPSEFISIDVPPLSIAMAHIPTATYWIIWSVVACAAQITGLVGMRHEFITSTSEAWELSSLAHKVSGIHEYLQSLLRLCYQRIDADEEKLMEAFEDFKRTIETPQTDNLKILLKIFRKEETYYLLNPDKTKVLNDVLRRKHVLLLISDLDISQEEIRVLEALYKGERVSSELNYEILWLPIVDRSTWNDGYEQKFLSLQSIMPWYTVNHPFAIEPAVIKYIMEVWGFGKKPIAVTLDPKGKVLCPNALNMMWIWGNSAFPFSSEKKESFWKAEAWTLELLVDRLEPNLPTWVSQQKVVCFYGGVQMEWIESFTTATKGVAKALDIGLEMVYIGKNNAKERVKKITGLIKEKQLSHAWEDDNVWFFWNRLESMLYSKTQHGKTIENDVIKQEVMTMLAYDGSENGWAVFFTGSDEMVRANGDKVLSSMESFDEWEKLAKQMGFIPALRKQLEGITDDHHCTRLILPENSGGIPERVQCAECGRPMERYFMYRCCVE
;
A
#
# COMPACT_ATOMS: atom_id res chain seq x y z
N MET A 1 18.32 -18.41 42.84
CA MET A 1 17.11 -18.94 42.15
C MET A 1 16.42 -17.85 41.36
N ILE A 2 15.92 -16.78 42.01
CA ILE A 2 15.27 -15.65 41.34
C ILE A 2 16.15 -15.05 40.23
N ASP A 3 17.46 -14.87 40.47
CA ASP A 3 18.35 -14.26 39.48
C ASP A 3 18.59 -15.15 38.25
N VAL A 4 18.60 -16.47 38.43
CA VAL A 4 18.65 -17.42 37.31
C VAL A 4 17.35 -17.37 36.52
N THR A 5 16.19 -17.32 37.19
CA THR A 5 14.89 -17.19 36.52
C THR A 5 14.79 -15.88 35.74
N LYS A 6 15.22 -14.75 36.31
CA LYS A 6 15.28 -13.46 35.59
C LYS A 6 16.17 -13.54 34.36
N CYS A 7 17.37 -14.10 34.50
CA CYS A 7 18.29 -14.28 33.38
C CYS A 7 17.69 -15.15 32.25
N ILE A 8 16.96 -16.22 32.59
CA ILE A 8 16.24 -17.05 31.61
C ILE A 8 15.15 -16.24 30.88
N VAL A 9 14.39 -15.39 31.59
CA VAL A 9 13.39 -14.52 30.99
C VAL A 9 14.05 -13.51 30.04
N GLU A 10 15.17 -12.90 30.43
CA GLU A 10 15.90 -11.95 29.57
C GLU A 10 16.34 -12.58 28.24
N PHE A 11 16.71 -13.87 28.22
CA PHE A 11 16.99 -14.57 26.96
C PHE A 11 15.77 -14.71 26.04
N THR A 12 14.56 -14.77 26.60
CA THR A 12 13.32 -14.82 25.81
C THR A 12 12.90 -13.44 25.28
N GLU A 13 13.45 -12.38 25.85
CA GLU A 13 13.19 -10.99 25.46
C GLU A 13 14.24 -10.44 24.47
N LEU A 14 15.25 -11.24 24.10
CA LEU A 14 16.28 -10.82 23.15
C LEU A 14 15.68 -10.56 21.75
N PRO A 15 16.11 -9.50 21.04
CA PRO A 15 15.68 -9.23 19.68
C PRO A 15 16.03 -10.37 18.71
N SER A 16 15.01 -11.03 18.17
CA SER A 16 15.18 -12.15 17.21
C SER A 16 15.74 -11.72 15.86
N GLU A 17 15.70 -10.42 15.54
CA GLU A 17 16.20 -9.84 14.29
C GLU A 17 17.73 -9.92 14.17
N PHE A 18 18.44 -9.85 15.30
CA PHE A 18 19.91 -9.79 15.35
C PHE A 18 20.54 -11.11 15.79
N ILE A 19 19.79 -11.98 16.47
CA ILE A 19 20.30 -13.26 16.98
C ILE A 19 19.33 -14.40 16.66
N SER A 20 19.86 -15.42 15.99
CA SER A 20 19.16 -16.69 15.75
C SER A 20 19.41 -17.69 16.89
N ILE A 21 18.37 -18.46 17.22
CA ILE A 21 18.40 -19.52 18.24
C ILE A 21 19.39 -20.63 17.93
N ASP A 22 19.76 -20.79 16.66
CA ASP A 22 20.65 -21.87 16.18
C ASP A 22 22.12 -21.47 16.22
N VAL A 23 22.43 -20.20 16.49
CA VAL A 23 23.80 -19.67 16.42
C VAL A 23 24.34 -19.35 17.82
N PRO A 24 25.57 -19.76 18.17
CA PRO A 24 26.22 -19.32 19.40
C PRO A 24 26.34 -17.79 19.45
N PRO A 25 26.15 -17.15 20.62
CA PRO A 25 26.07 -17.74 21.97
C PRO A 25 24.66 -18.16 22.41
N LEU A 26 23.60 -17.82 21.66
CA LEU A 26 22.22 -18.08 22.07
C LEU A 26 21.87 -19.57 22.04
N SER A 27 22.33 -20.32 21.03
CA SER A 27 22.10 -21.77 20.97
C SER A 27 22.70 -22.52 22.17
N ILE A 28 23.85 -22.06 22.65
CA ILE A 28 24.50 -22.59 23.85
C ILE A 28 23.64 -22.27 25.08
N ALA A 29 23.17 -21.03 25.22
CA ALA A 29 22.29 -20.65 26.32
C ALA A 29 21.00 -21.51 26.33
N MET A 30 20.35 -21.68 25.18
CA MET A 30 19.14 -22.50 25.05
C MET A 30 19.35 -23.96 25.45
N ALA A 31 20.50 -24.55 25.10
CA ALA A 31 20.84 -25.91 25.55
C ALA A 31 21.03 -26.02 27.07
N HIS A 32 21.43 -24.93 27.74
CA HIS A 32 21.66 -24.89 29.18
C HIS A 32 20.43 -24.52 30.02
N ILE A 33 19.40 -23.90 29.43
CA ILE A 33 18.17 -23.51 30.13
C ILE A 33 17.46 -24.70 30.81
N PRO A 34 17.24 -25.86 30.15
CA PRO A 34 16.60 -27.01 30.80
C PRO A 34 17.34 -27.48 32.05
N THR A 35 18.68 -27.47 32.00
CA THR A 35 19.53 -27.80 33.14
C THR A 35 19.37 -26.79 34.26
N ALA A 36 19.34 -25.49 33.94
CA ALA A 36 19.12 -24.42 34.92
C ALA A 36 17.74 -24.55 35.60
N THR A 37 16.69 -24.83 34.83
CA THR A 37 15.33 -25.04 35.33
C THR A 37 15.25 -26.23 36.28
N TYR A 38 15.91 -27.35 35.94
CA TYR A 38 15.98 -28.51 36.83
C TYR A 38 16.59 -28.16 38.19
N TRP A 39 17.73 -27.45 38.20
CA TRP A 39 18.40 -27.07 39.45
C TRP A 39 17.61 -26.03 40.26
N ILE A 40 16.85 -25.14 39.61
CA ILE A 40 15.92 -24.24 40.30
C ILE A 40 14.82 -25.05 41.00
N ILE A 41 14.15 -25.95 40.28
CA ILE A 41 13.05 -26.78 40.84
C ILE A 41 13.57 -27.62 42.01
N TRP A 42 14.72 -28.26 41.84
CA TRP A 42 15.35 -29.05 42.91
C TRP A 42 15.65 -28.20 44.15
N SER A 43 16.17 -26.98 43.95
CA SER A 43 16.46 -26.06 45.04
C SER A 43 15.18 -25.59 45.75
N VAL A 44 14.10 -25.33 45.01
CA VAL A 44 12.79 -24.97 45.60
C VAL A 44 12.23 -26.13 46.43
N VAL A 45 12.26 -27.35 45.90
CA VAL A 45 11.78 -28.55 46.61
C VAL A 45 12.60 -28.80 47.87
N ALA A 46 13.93 -28.70 47.80
CA ALA A 46 14.82 -28.84 48.96
C ALA A 46 14.53 -27.79 50.04
N CYS A 47 14.39 -26.52 49.65
CA CYS A 47 14.02 -25.44 50.58
C CYS A 47 12.63 -25.67 51.20
N ALA A 48 11.64 -26.08 50.41
CA ALA A 48 10.28 -26.34 50.90
C ALA A 48 10.24 -27.51 51.88
N ALA A 49 11.00 -28.58 51.62
CA ALA A 49 11.13 -29.72 52.53
C ALA A 49 11.74 -29.29 53.88
N GLN A 50 12.79 -28.45 53.87
CA GLN A 50 13.39 -27.93 55.10
C GLN A 50 12.46 -26.98 55.86
N ILE A 51 11.77 -26.06 55.18
CA ILE A 51 10.80 -25.17 55.81
C ILE A 51 9.66 -25.97 56.45
N THR A 52 9.15 -26.99 55.76
CA THR A 52 8.09 -27.86 56.27
C THR A 52 8.56 -28.65 57.49
N GLY A 53 9.82 -29.13 57.48
CA GLY A 53 10.45 -29.77 58.64
C GLY A 53 10.57 -28.83 59.85
N LEU A 54 10.95 -27.56 59.61
CA LEU A 54 11.08 -26.53 60.64
C LEU A 54 9.73 -26.08 61.22
N VAL A 55 8.67 -26.01 60.41
CA VAL A 55 7.33 -25.58 60.83
C VAL A 55 6.53 -26.71 61.47
N GLY A 56 6.80 -27.97 61.09
CA GLY A 56 6.05 -29.16 61.52
C GLY A 56 6.39 -29.71 62.91
N MET A 57 7.54 -29.36 63.51
CA MET A 57 7.98 -29.91 64.80
C MET A 57 8.34 -28.82 65.83
N ARG A 58 7.54 -28.72 66.90
CA ARG A 58 7.94 -28.05 68.15
C ARG A 58 8.84 -29.01 68.94
N HIS A 59 10.11 -28.61 69.08
CA HIS A 59 11.21 -29.19 69.87
C HIS A 59 12.07 -30.29 69.21
N GLU A 60 13.38 -29.99 69.22
CA GLU A 60 14.55 -30.79 68.80
C GLU A 60 14.83 -30.90 67.29
N PHE A 61 15.13 -29.76 66.65
CA PHE A 61 15.93 -29.76 65.42
C PHE A 61 17.35 -29.30 65.75
N ILE A 62 18.25 -30.27 65.93
CA ILE A 62 19.67 -30.05 65.60
C ILE A 62 19.68 -30.11 64.08
N THR A 63 19.88 -28.98 63.39
CA THR A 63 20.11 -28.97 61.95
C THR A 63 21.24 -29.95 61.68
N SER A 64 20.95 -31.09 61.05
CA SER A 64 22.01 -32.04 60.72
C SER A 64 22.99 -31.29 59.82
N THR A 65 24.30 -31.38 60.09
CA THR A 65 25.31 -30.72 59.26
C THR A 65 25.16 -31.10 57.77
N SER A 66 24.58 -32.28 57.50
CA SER A 66 24.21 -32.76 56.17
C SER A 66 23.22 -31.83 55.43
N GLU A 67 22.11 -31.44 56.06
CA GLU A 67 21.04 -30.64 55.42
C GLU A 67 21.47 -29.19 55.12
N ALA A 68 22.31 -28.60 55.98
CA ALA A 68 22.88 -27.28 55.75
C ALA A 68 23.94 -27.29 54.63
N TRP A 69 24.72 -28.36 54.53
CA TRP A 69 25.70 -28.55 53.45
C TRP A 69 25.01 -28.77 52.09
N GLU A 70 23.87 -29.45 52.05
CA GLU A 70 23.08 -29.63 50.83
C GLU A 70 22.55 -28.30 50.26
N LEU A 71 21.99 -27.42 51.11
CA LEU A 71 21.56 -26.09 50.67
C LEU A 71 22.73 -25.21 50.21
N SER A 72 23.86 -25.26 50.92
CA SER A 72 25.05 -24.49 50.51
C SER A 72 25.60 -24.96 49.16
N SER A 73 25.66 -26.28 48.96
CA SER A 73 26.05 -26.87 47.68
C SER A 73 25.10 -26.49 46.54
N LEU A 74 23.79 -26.52 46.79
CA LEU A 74 22.78 -26.07 45.83
C LEU A 74 22.89 -24.58 45.53
N ALA A 75 23.14 -23.74 46.55
CA ALA A 75 23.35 -22.31 46.37
C ALA A 75 24.56 -22.06 45.47
N HIS A 76 25.70 -22.71 45.72
CA HIS A 76 26.89 -22.62 44.87
C HIS A 76 26.61 -23.12 43.44
N LYS A 77 25.87 -24.22 43.28
CA LYS A 77 25.53 -24.76 41.96
C LYS A 77 24.65 -23.80 41.16
N VAL A 78 23.63 -23.23 41.79
CA VAL A 78 22.71 -22.26 41.18
C VAL A 78 23.44 -20.95 40.87
N SER A 79 24.35 -20.49 41.73
CA SER A 79 25.20 -19.31 41.45
C SER A 79 26.13 -19.53 40.27
N GLY A 80 26.78 -20.70 40.16
CA GLY A 80 27.62 -20.99 38.99
C GLY A 80 26.84 -21.06 37.67
N ILE A 81 25.61 -21.57 37.71
CA ILE A 81 24.70 -21.54 36.55
C ILE A 81 24.31 -20.10 36.21
N HIS A 82 24.02 -19.27 37.22
CA HIS A 82 23.71 -17.86 37.01
C HIS A 82 24.86 -17.12 36.32
N GLU A 83 26.08 -17.22 36.85
CA GLU A 83 27.26 -16.55 36.30
C GLU A 83 27.53 -16.99 34.85
N TYR A 84 27.36 -18.27 34.56
CA TYR A 84 27.53 -18.80 33.21
C TYR A 84 26.47 -18.26 32.24
N LEU A 85 25.18 -18.35 32.59
CA LEU A 85 24.09 -17.80 31.77
C LEU A 85 24.22 -16.28 31.58
N GLN A 86 24.60 -15.55 32.63
CA GLN A 86 24.83 -14.11 32.56
C GLN A 86 26.01 -13.77 31.63
N SER A 87 27.06 -14.58 31.63
CA SER A 87 28.19 -14.41 30.70
C SER A 87 27.78 -14.61 29.24
N LEU A 88 26.93 -15.62 28.96
CA LEU A 88 26.36 -15.86 27.64
C LEU A 88 25.42 -14.73 27.21
N LEU A 89 24.61 -14.22 28.13
CA LEU A 89 23.70 -13.11 27.87
C LEU A 89 24.48 -11.84 27.50
N ARG A 90 25.59 -11.55 28.21
CA ARG A 90 26.48 -10.45 27.86
C ARG A 90 27.08 -10.62 26.46
N LEU A 91 27.46 -11.84 26.08
CA LEU A 91 27.95 -12.12 24.72
C LEU A 91 26.85 -11.96 23.66
N CYS A 92 25.59 -12.27 23.98
CA CYS A 92 24.45 -11.96 23.11
C CYS A 92 24.34 -10.45 22.90
N TYR A 93 24.27 -9.64 23.96
CA TYR A 93 24.17 -8.18 23.84
C TYR A 93 25.35 -7.57 23.07
N GLN A 94 26.58 -7.99 23.34
CA GLN A 94 27.76 -7.54 22.59
C GLN A 94 27.66 -7.84 21.09
N ARG A 95 27.05 -8.97 20.73
CA ARG A 95 26.82 -9.32 19.33
C ARG A 95 25.73 -8.47 18.70
N ILE A 96 24.63 -8.21 19.42
CA ILE A 96 23.57 -7.31 18.98
C ILE A 96 24.15 -5.93 18.70
N ASP A 97 24.86 -5.35 19.69
CA ASP A 97 25.47 -4.03 19.57
C ASP A 97 26.41 -3.96 18.35
N ALA A 98 27.26 -4.98 18.16
CA ALA A 98 28.18 -5.03 17.03
C ALA A 98 27.49 -5.20 15.66
N ASP A 99 26.35 -5.91 15.61
CA ASP A 99 25.59 -6.08 14.37
C ASP A 99 24.72 -4.84 14.06
N GLU A 100 24.22 -4.15 15.09
CA GLU A 100 23.58 -2.82 14.96
C GLU A 100 24.54 -1.75 14.46
N GLU A 101 25.77 -1.71 14.99
CA GLU A 101 26.80 -0.77 14.54
C GLU A 101 27.12 -0.98 13.06
N LYS A 102 27.35 -2.22 12.63
CA LYS A 102 27.56 -2.56 11.20
C LYS A 102 26.37 -2.18 10.33
N LEU A 103 25.14 -2.40 10.82
CA LEU A 103 23.92 -2.03 10.10
C LEU A 103 23.86 -0.52 9.89
N MET A 104 24.20 0.26 10.91
CA MET A 104 24.23 1.73 10.84
C MET A 104 25.34 2.23 9.91
N GLU A 105 26.54 1.65 9.97
CA GLU A 105 27.62 1.98 9.03
C GLU A 105 27.21 1.70 7.57
N ALA A 106 26.60 0.55 7.31
CA ALA A 106 26.10 0.19 5.98
C ALA A 106 24.96 1.12 5.53
N PHE A 107 24.08 1.55 6.45
CA PHE A 107 23.00 2.50 6.18
C PHE A 107 23.56 3.86 5.78
N GLU A 108 24.51 4.40 6.54
CA GLU A 108 25.15 5.69 6.23
C GLU A 108 25.94 5.62 4.92
N ASP A 109 26.64 4.51 4.67
CA ASP A 109 27.37 4.31 3.43
C ASP A 109 26.44 4.19 2.21
N PHE A 110 25.28 3.52 2.35
CA PHE A 110 24.26 3.48 1.30
C PHE A 110 23.67 4.87 1.06
N LYS A 111 23.23 5.57 2.12
CA LYS A 111 22.70 6.93 2.07
C LYS A 111 23.65 7.89 1.35
N ARG A 112 24.92 7.90 1.74
CA ARG A 112 25.96 8.71 1.08
C ARG A 112 26.11 8.35 -0.39
N THR A 113 26.02 7.08 -0.74
CA THR A 113 26.20 6.63 -2.13
C THR A 113 25.04 7.04 -3.01
N ILE A 114 23.81 6.97 -2.52
CA ILE A 114 22.62 7.30 -3.30
C ILE A 114 22.39 8.82 -3.43
N GLU A 115 22.86 9.61 -2.46
CA GLU A 115 22.79 11.07 -2.49
C GLU A 115 23.91 11.71 -3.32
N THR A 116 25.04 11.02 -3.50
CA THR A 116 26.16 11.52 -4.29
C THR A 116 26.05 11.12 -5.76
N PRO A 117 26.31 12.03 -6.73
CA PRO A 117 26.32 11.68 -8.14
C PRO A 117 27.35 10.59 -8.45
N GLN A 118 26.91 9.50 -9.07
CA GLN A 118 27.80 8.43 -9.52
C GLN A 118 28.14 8.55 -11.01
N THR A 119 29.14 7.80 -11.46
CA THR A 119 29.50 7.72 -12.90
C THR A 119 28.40 7.02 -13.70
N ASP A 120 27.82 5.98 -13.11
CA ASP A 120 26.62 5.28 -13.57
C ASP A 120 25.88 4.70 -12.35
N ASN A 121 24.67 4.21 -12.57
CA ASN A 121 23.80 3.63 -11.55
C ASN A 121 24.29 2.28 -10.97
N LEU A 122 25.31 1.64 -11.53
CA LEU A 122 25.67 0.26 -11.18
C LEU A 122 26.11 0.14 -9.71
N LYS A 123 26.92 1.07 -9.21
CA LYS A 123 27.38 1.04 -7.82
C LYS A 123 26.23 1.07 -6.82
N ILE A 124 25.16 1.81 -7.12
CA ILE A 124 23.97 1.88 -6.27
C ILE A 124 23.19 0.57 -6.36
N LEU A 125 22.96 0.06 -7.58
CA LEU A 125 22.27 -1.22 -7.79
C LEU A 125 22.96 -2.38 -7.08
N LEU A 126 24.29 -2.45 -7.12
CA LEU A 126 25.05 -3.47 -6.41
C LEU A 126 24.88 -3.35 -4.89
N LYS A 127 24.87 -2.13 -4.34
CA LYS A 127 24.70 -1.92 -2.89
C LYS A 127 23.30 -2.27 -2.37
N ILE A 128 22.29 -2.42 -3.23
CA ILE A 128 20.96 -2.90 -2.84
C ILE A 128 21.04 -4.34 -2.30
N PHE A 129 22.00 -5.12 -2.79
CA PHE A 129 22.12 -6.53 -2.51
C PHE A 129 23.29 -6.85 -1.57
N ARG A 130 23.13 -7.95 -0.83
CA ARG A 130 24.22 -8.55 -0.04
C ARG A 130 25.38 -8.96 -0.95
N LYS A 131 26.60 -8.97 -0.41
CA LYS A 131 27.84 -9.26 -1.16
C LYS A 131 27.84 -10.63 -1.85
N GLU A 132 27.14 -11.60 -1.29
CA GLU A 132 27.03 -12.97 -1.81
C GLU A 132 26.07 -13.07 -3.01
N GLU A 133 25.06 -12.19 -3.06
CA GLU A 133 23.95 -12.21 -4.03
C GLU A 133 24.03 -11.04 -5.04
N THR A 134 25.11 -10.27 -5.01
CA THR A 134 25.22 -8.96 -5.71
C THR A 134 25.21 -9.04 -7.22
N TYR A 135 25.36 -10.22 -7.80
CA TYR A 135 25.65 -10.34 -9.23
C TYR A 135 24.44 -10.66 -10.07
N TYR A 136 23.41 -11.32 -9.54
CA TYR A 136 22.37 -11.94 -10.36
C TYR A 136 20.97 -11.40 -10.07
N LEU A 137 20.25 -11.09 -11.15
CA LEU A 137 18.82 -10.87 -11.18
C LEU A 137 18.15 -11.96 -12.01
N LEU A 138 16.84 -12.09 -11.86
CA LEU A 138 16.02 -12.81 -12.82
C LEU A 138 15.45 -11.83 -13.82
N ASN A 139 15.65 -12.10 -15.11
CA ASN A 139 15.06 -11.32 -16.19
C ASN A 139 13.56 -11.66 -16.36
N PRO A 140 12.83 -10.99 -17.28
CA PRO A 140 11.43 -11.32 -17.56
C PRO A 140 11.19 -12.79 -17.92
N ASP A 141 12.13 -13.44 -18.60
CA ASP A 141 12.08 -14.87 -18.95
C ASP A 141 12.53 -15.82 -17.82
N LYS A 142 12.73 -15.27 -16.60
CA LYS A 142 13.16 -16.01 -15.39
C LYS A 142 14.53 -16.68 -15.50
N THR A 143 15.39 -16.15 -16.37
CA THR A 143 16.79 -16.54 -16.48
C THR A 143 17.68 -15.64 -15.63
N LYS A 144 18.73 -16.22 -15.05
CA LYS A 144 19.70 -15.47 -14.25
C LYS A 144 20.57 -14.61 -15.17
N VAL A 145 20.61 -13.31 -14.90
CA VAL A 145 21.37 -12.32 -15.66
C VAL A 145 22.19 -11.45 -14.72
N LEU A 146 23.29 -10.90 -15.21
CA LEU A 146 24.13 -10.00 -14.41
C LEU A 146 23.45 -8.64 -14.18
N ASN A 147 23.63 -8.05 -13.00
CA ASN A 147 23.12 -6.72 -12.65
C ASN A 147 23.52 -5.61 -13.66
N ASP A 148 24.65 -5.78 -14.34
CA ASP A 148 25.16 -4.90 -15.39
C ASP A 148 24.18 -4.66 -16.56
N VAL A 149 23.17 -5.50 -16.75
CA VAL A 149 22.11 -5.30 -17.76
C VAL A 149 21.27 -4.03 -17.53
N LEU A 150 21.24 -3.53 -16.29
CA LEU A 150 20.55 -2.31 -15.89
C LEU A 150 21.47 -1.07 -15.90
N ARG A 151 22.75 -1.24 -16.21
CA ARG A 151 23.75 -0.18 -16.20
C ARG A 151 23.39 0.93 -17.20
N ARG A 152 23.45 2.19 -16.76
CA ARG A 152 23.14 3.40 -17.54
C ARG A 152 21.72 3.45 -18.12
N LYS A 153 20.78 2.68 -17.57
CA LYS A 153 19.35 2.78 -17.86
C LYS A 153 18.64 3.58 -16.76
N HIS A 154 17.46 4.12 -17.06
CA HIS A 154 16.56 4.52 -15.99
C HIS A 154 16.02 3.25 -15.32
N VAL A 155 15.99 3.22 -13.99
CA VAL A 155 15.51 2.04 -13.26
C VAL A 155 14.42 2.48 -12.29
N LEU A 156 13.26 1.84 -12.39
CA LEU A 156 12.20 1.97 -11.40
C LEU A 156 12.32 0.81 -10.42
N LEU A 157 12.69 1.12 -9.17
CA LEU A 157 12.69 0.17 -8.07
C LEU A 157 11.25 0.04 -7.56
N LEU A 158 10.56 -1.00 -7.99
CA LEU A 158 9.23 -1.35 -7.49
C LEU A 158 9.39 -2.03 -6.13
N ILE A 159 9.03 -1.34 -5.07
CA ILE A 159 9.15 -1.79 -3.69
C ILE A 159 7.75 -2.11 -3.19
N SER A 160 7.53 -3.34 -2.72
CA SER A 160 6.25 -3.78 -2.18
C SER A 160 6.45 -4.83 -1.10
N ASP A 161 5.41 -5.08 -0.30
CA ASP A 161 5.28 -6.34 0.41
C ASP A 161 4.78 -7.43 -0.56
N LEU A 162 4.43 -8.60 -0.02
CA LEU A 162 3.84 -9.69 -0.79
C LEU A 162 2.31 -9.54 -0.93
N ASP A 163 1.71 -8.45 -0.45
CA ASP A 163 0.28 -8.18 -0.53
C ASP A 163 -0.10 -7.25 -1.69
N ILE A 164 0.86 -6.96 -2.60
CA ILE A 164 0.60 -6.29 -3.87
C ILE A 164 -0.49 -7.04 -4.65
N SER A 165 -1.52 -6.30 -5.08
CA SER A 165 -2.69 -6.87 -5.75
C SER A 165 -2.38 -7.33 -7.18
N GLN A 166 -3.08 -8.35 -7.67
CA GLN A 166 -2.92 -8.80 -9.05
C GLN A 166 -3.42 -7.77 -10.06
N GLU A 167 -4.45 -6.99 -9.72
CA GLU A 167 -4.92 -5.87 -10.53
C GLU A 167 -3.82 -4.82 -10.71
N GLU A 168 -3.11 -4.46 -9.64
CA GLU A 168 -2.00 -3.51 -9.70
C GLU A 168 -0.85 -4.00 -10.60
N ILE A 169 -0.48 -5.27 -10.49
CA ILE A 169 0.55 -5.87 -11.36
C ILE A 169 0.12 -5.84 -12.83
N ARG A 170 -1.13 -6.23 -13.13
CA ARG A 170 -1.66 -6.27 -14.50
C ARG A 170 -1.75 -4.88 -15.13
N VAL A 171 -2.19 -3.89 -14.37
CA VAL A 171 -2.24 -2.49 -14.84
C VAL A 171 -0.83 -1.93 -15.05
N LEU A 172 0.10 -2.21 -14.13
CA LEU A 172 1.50 -1.80 -14.28
C LEU A 172 2.14 -2.46 -15.51
N GLU A 173 1.86 -3.74 -15.74
CA GLU A 173 2.31 -4.49 -16.92
C GLU A 173 1.77 -3.88 -18.21
N ALA A 174 0.48 -3.51 -18.26
CA ALA A 174 -0.11 -2.87 -19.42
C ALA A 174 0.58 -1.54 -19.74
N LEU A 175 0.87 -0.70 -18.73
CA LEU A 175 1.63 0.54 -18.91
C LEU A 175 3.07 0.28 -19.35
N TYR A 176 3.71 -0.73 -18.76
CA TYR A 176 5.09 -1.10 -19.04
C TYR A 176 5.28 -1.61 -20.47
N LYS A 177 4.35 -2.43 -20.98
CA LYS A 177 4.42 -3.03 -22.32
C LYS A 177 3.84 -2.14 -23.43
N GLY A 178 2.74 -1.43 -23.15
CA GLY A 178 1.89 -0.82 -24.17
C GLY A 178 2.57 0.23 -25.08
N GLU A 179 3.48 1.04 -24.55
CA GLU A 179 4.06 2.17 -25.30
C GLU A 179 5.52 1.94 -25.73
N ARG A 180 6.11 0.77 -25.40
CA ARG A 180 7.48 0.40 -25.80
C ARG A 180 7.63 0.08 -27.29
N VAL A 181 6.53 -0.27 -27.96
CA VAL A 181 6.54 -0.65 -29.38
C VAL A 181 6.76 0.57 -30.29
N SER A 182 6.52 1.80 -29.80
CA SER A 182 6.60 3.04 -30.59
C SER A 182 7.48 4.15 -30.01
N SER A 183 8.01 4.01 -28.79
CA SER A 183 8.67 5.11 -28.06
C SER A 183 10.12 4.81 -27.63
N GLU A 184 10.98 5.83 -27.56
CA GLU A 184 12.35 5.79 -26.99
C GLU A 184 12.36 5.62 -25.43
N LEU A 185 11.37 4.93 -24.87
CA LEU A 185 11.25 4.71 -23.43
C LEU A 185 12.35 3.75 -22.96
N ASN A 186 13.40 4.31 -22.37
CA ASN A 186 14.55 3.55 -21.88
C ASN A 186 14.58 3.51 -20.35
N TYR A 187 13.58 2.86 -19.77
CA TYR A 187 13.58 2.47 -18.36
C TYR A 187 13.34 0.98 -18.19
N GLU A 188 13.72 0.40 -17.06
CA GLU A 188 13.39 -0.98 -16.68
C GLU A 188 12.81 -0.97 -15.27
N ILE A 189 11.96 -1.94 -14.95
CA ILE A 189 11.46 -2.13 -13.59
C ILE A 189 12.29 -3.24 -12.91
N LEU A 190 12.66 -3.02 -11.65
CA LEU A 190 13.28 -3.99 -10.76
C LEU A 190 12.42 -4.13 -9.51
N TRP A 191 11.90 -5.32 -9.26
CA TRP A 191 11.09 -5.61 -8.08
C TRP A 191 11.94 -5.96 -6.86
N LEU A 192 11.69 -5.25 -5.75
CA LEU A 192 12.31 -5.40 -4.44
C LEU A 192 11.23 -5.72 -3.39
N PRO A 193 10.97 -7.01 -3.11
CA PRO A 193 10.02 -7.41 -2.07
C PRO A 193 10.60 -7.18 -0.67
N ILE A 194 9.87 -6.44 0.16
CA ILE A 194 10.22 -6.21 1.56
C ILE A 194 9.41 -7.16 2.43
N VAL A 195 10.10 -8.09 3.10
CA VAL A 195 9.49 -9.12 3.95
C VAL A 195 10.23 -9.22 5.26
N ASP A 196 9.49 -9.48 6.33
CA ASP A 196 10.07 -9.78 7.63
C ASP A 196 10.54 -11.24 7.67
N ARG A 197 11.82 -11.44 8.01
CA ARG A 197 12.42 -12.77 8.15
C ARG A 197 11.74 -13.60 9.24
N SER A 198 11.26 -12.97 10.30
CA SER A 198 10.67 -13.66 11.45
C SER A 198 9.35 -14.37 11.11
N THR A 199 8.65 -13.87 10.09
CA THR A 199 7.34 -14.38 9.66
C THR A 199 7.42 -15.28 8.42
N TRP A 200 8.61 -15.45 7.84
CA TRP A 200 8.82 -16.22 6.63
C TRP A 200 8.50 -17.71 6.83
N ASN A 201 7.68 -18.26 5.94
CA ASN A 201 7.25 -19.66 5.94
C ASN A 201 6.98 -20.14 4.51
N ASP A 202 6.73 -21.43 4.34
CA ASP A 202 6.45 -22.07 3.04
C ASP A 202 5.30 -21.39 2.27
N GLY A 203 4.29 -20.87 2.97
CA GLY A 203 3.17 -20.13 2.37
C GLY A 203 3.61 -18.79 1.77
N TYR A 204 4.45 -18.04 2.49
CA TYR A 204 5.05 -16.81 1.97
C TYR A 204 6.00 -17.08 0.81
N GLU A 205 6.75 -18.17 0.85
CA GLU A 205 7.62 -18.58 -0.25
C GLU A 205 6.81 -18.89 -1.52
N GLN A 206 5.73 -19.66 -1.40
CA GLN A 206 4.82 -19.92 -2.53
C GLN A 206 4.17 -18.64 -3.05
N LYS A 207 3.79 -17.71 -2.17
CA LYS A 207 3.24 -16.40 -2.56
C LYS A 207 4.27 -15.56 -3.31
N PHE A 208 5.51 -15.52 -2.84
CA PHE A 208 6.61 -14.84 -3.53
C PHE A 208 6.85 -15.43 -4.92
N LEU A 209 6.94 -16.75 -5.05
CA LEU A 209 7.17 -17.42 -6.34
C LEU A 209 6.02 -17.19 -7.33
N SER A 210 4.76 -17.20 -6.85
CA SER A 210 3.61 -16.93 -7.71
C SER A 210 3.62 -15.49 -8.25
N LEU A 211 3.88 -14.50 -7.39
CA LEU A 211 4.05 -13.10 -7.80
C LEU A 211 5.23 -12.93 -8.75
N GLN A 212 6.38 -13.51 -8.43
CA GLN A 212 7.57 -13.45 -9.27
C GLN A 212 7.31 -14.03 -10.66
N SER A 213 6.50 -15.10 -10.76
CA SER A 213 6.20 -15.76 -12.04
C SER A 213 5.40 -14.88 -13.02
N ILE A 214 4.49 -14.06 -12.50
CA ILE A 214 3.61 -13.21 -13.33
C ILE A 214 4.23 -11.86 -13.69
N MET A 215 5.28 -11.43 -12.99
CA MET A 215 5.90 -10.12 -13.22
C MET A 215 6.73 -10.09 -14.51
N PRO A 216 6.47 -9.16 -15.46
CA PRO A 216 7.17 -9.09 -16.75
C PRO A 216 8.47 -8.26 -16.71
N TRP A 217 9.05 -8.05 -15.53
CA TRP A 217 10.22 -7.20 -15.30
C TRP A 217 11.30 -7.93 -14.48
N TYR A 218 12.40 -7.24 -14.16
CA TYR A 218 13.50 -7.83 -13.40
C TYR A 218 13.09 -8.04 -11.94
N THR A 219 13.52 -9.16 -11.37
CA THR A 219 13.22 -9.49 -9.97
C THR A 219 14.46 -10.02 -9.25
N VAL A 220 14.47 -9.88 -7.93
CA VAL A 220 15.47 -10.57 -7.09
C VAL A 220 15.22 -12.07 -7.08
N ASN A 221 16.29 -12.86 -6.95
CA ASN A 221 16.17 -14.31 -6.83
C ASN A 221 15.44 -14.74 -5.54
N HIS A 222 15.71 -14.04 -4.43
CA HIS A 222 15.07 -14.26 -3.14
C HIS A 222 14.97 -12.93 -2.38
N PRO A 223 13.91 -12.65 -1.59
CA PRO A 223 13.79 -11.39 -0.84
C PRO A 223 14.97 -11.13 0.11
N PHE A 224 15.55 -12.19 0.67
CA PHE A 224 16.69 -12.10 1.59
C PHE A 224 18.02 -11.69 0.94
N ALA A 225 18.06 -11.57 -0.39
CA ALA A 225 19.21 -11.03 -1.11
C ALA A 225 19.38 -9.52 -0.88
N ILE A 226 18.31 -8.81 -0.48
CA ILE A 226 18.35 -7.38 -0.21
C ILE A 226 19.11 -7.12 1.10
N GLU A 227 19.99 -6.13 1.08
CA GLU A 227 20.80 -5.72 2.22
C GLU A 227 19.90 -5.10 3.32
N PRO A 228 19.96 -5.58 4.58
CA PRO A 228 19.16 -5.03 5.68
C PRO A 228 19.25 -3.51 5.86
N ALA A 229 20.44 -2.93 5.68
CA ALA A 229 20.63 -1.48 5.73
C ALA A 229 19.81 -0.73 4.67
N VAL A 230 19.62 -1.35 3.49
CA VAL A 230 18.82 -0.80 2.40
C VAL A 230 17.33 -0.94 2.71
N ILE A 231 16.90 -2.05 3.33
CA ILE A 231 15.52 -2.20 3.82
C ILE A 231 15.20 -1.09 4.83
N LYS A 232 16.09 -0.86 5.79
CA LYS A 232 15.95 0.24 6.77
C LYS A 232 15.84 1.60 6.07
N TYR A 233 16.69 1.87 5.06
CA TYR A 233 16.62 3.10 4.26
C TYR A 233 15.30 3.25 3.49
N ILE A 234 14.81 2.16 2.88
CA ILE A 234 13.53 2.11 2.18
C ILE A 234 12.38 2.50 3.13
N MET A 235 12.38 1.97 4.36
CA MET A 235 11.35 2.24 5.35
C MET A 235 11.45 3.66 5.93
N GLU A 236 12.63 4.08 6.38
CA GLU A 236 12.83 5.36 7.10
C GLU A 236 12.91 6.58 6.19
N VAL A 237 13.55 6.46 5.02
CA VAL A 237 13.86 7.61 4.14
C VAL A 237 12.91 7.68 2.95
N TRP A 238 12.63 6.56 2.28
CA TRP A 238 11.64 6.53 1.21
C TRP A 238 10.20 6.39 1.71
N GLY A 239 10.01 6.12 3.00
CA GLY A 239 8.69 6.09 3.63
C GLY A 239 7.84 4.90 3.18
N PHE A 240 8.46 3.77 2.83
CA PHE A 240 7.73 2.54 2.57
C PHE A 240 7.10 2.00 3.86
N GLY A 241 5.78 1.79 3.83
CA GLY A 241 5.02 1.17 4.92
C GLY A 241 4.46 -0.19 4.50
N LYS A 242 3.40 -0.15 3.67
CA LYS A 242 2.78 -1.35 3.07
C LYS A 242 2.39 -1.13 1.61
N LYS A 243 1.83 0.05 1.29
CA LYS A 243 1.47 0.40 -0.08
C LYS A 243 2.73 0.36 -0.96
N PRO A 244 2.68 -0.29 -2.15
CA PRO A 244 3.79 -0.29 -3.07
C PRO A 244 4.24 1.14 -3.44
N ILE A 245 5.54 1.30 -3.65
CA ILE A 245 6.14 2.53 -4.18
C ILE A 245 7.08 2.19 -5.32
N ALA A 246 7.27 3.13 -6.25
CA ALA A 246 8.26 2.99 -7.33
C ALA A 246 9.27 4.13 -7.24
N VAL A 247 10.50 3.83 -6.81
CA VAL A 247 11.56 4.84 -6.75
C VAL A 247 12.26 4.90 -8.10
N THR A 248 12.35 6.09 -8.68
CA THR A 248 12.98 6.27 -10.00
C THR A 248 14.43 6.68 -9.87
N LEU A 249 15.32 5.91 -10.49
CA LEU A 249 16.74 6.19 -10.65
C LEU A 249 17.05 6.60 -12.09
N ASP A 250 17.85 7.65 -12.26
CA ASP A 250 18.42 8.02 -13.56
C ASP A 250 19.62 7.09 -13.93
N PRO A 251 20.19 7.20 -15.15
CA PRO A 251 21.37 6.44 -15.57
C PRO A 251 22.62 6.62 -14.71
N LYS A 252 22.70 7.69 -13.91
CA LYS A 252 23.77 7.99 -12.95
C LYS A 252 23.42 7.55 -11.52
N GLY A 253 22.24 6.95 -11.33
CA GLY A 253 21.72 6.48 -10.05
C GLY A 253 21.15 7.59 -9.15
N LYS A 254 20.94 8.80 -9.66
CA LYS A 254 20.25 9.86 -8.92
C LYS A 254 18.77 9.52 -8.79
N VAL A 255 18.23 9.65 -7.58
CA VAL A 255 16.78 9.54 -7.33
C VAL A 255 16.06 10.75 -7.93
N LEU A 256 15.16 10.51 -8.89
CA LEU A 256 14.35 11.54 -9.55
C LEU A 256 13.01 11.76 -8.85
N CYS A 257 12.42 10.69 -8.31
CA CYS A 257 11.19 10.73 -7.53
C CYS A 257 11.16 9.52 -6.57
N PRO A 258 10.84 9.73 -5.27
CA PRO A 258 10.74 8.65 -4.30
C PRO A 258 9.48 7.78 -4.48
N ASN A 259 8.46 8.28 -5.19
CA ASN A 259 7.30 7.46 -5.55
C ASN A 259 6.66 7.92 -6.88
N ALA A 260 7.12 7.29 -7.96
CA ALA A 260 6.66 7.50 -9.32
C ALA A 260 5.33 6.79 -9.65
N LEU A 261 4.84 5.84 -8.84
CA LEU A 261 3.58 5.14 -9.13
C LEU A 261 2.43 6.13 -9.33
N ASN A 262 2.35 7.17 -8.49
CA ASN A 262 1.34 8.22 -8.66
C ASN A 262 1.41 8.87 -10.05
N MET A 263 2.62 9.15 -10.55
CA MET A 263 2.80 9.74 -11.87
C MET A 263 2.41 8.76 -12.98
N MET A 264 2.77 7.49 -12.82
CA MET A 264 2.42 6.42 -13.76
C MET A 264 0.90 6.23 -13.83
N TRP A 265 0.21 6.26 -12.70
CA TRP A 265 -1.25 6.12 -12.69
C TRP A 265 -1.96 7.32 -13.30
N ILE A 266 -1.47 8.54 -13.05
CA ILE A 266 -2.12 9.76 -13.55
C ILE A 266 -1.84 9.99 -15.03
N TRP A 267 -0.58 9.83 -15.47
CA TRP A 267 -0.15 10.26 -16.81
C TRP A 267 0.54 9.17 -17.64
N GLY A 268 0.67 7.94 -17.13
CA GLY A 268 1.35 6.84 -17.85
C GLY A 268 2.79 7.19 -18.21
N ASN A 269 3.29 6.73 -19.37
CA ASN A 269 4.69 7.00 -19.73
C ASN A 269 4.93 8.40 -20.31
N SER A 270 3.88 9.19 -20.55
CA SER A 270 4.03 10.64 -20.83
C SER A 270 4.76 11.37 -19.69
N ALA A 271 4.70 10.81 -18.49
CA ALA A 271 5.39 11.31 -17.30
C ALA A 271 6.89 11.02 -17.27
N PHE A 272 7.43 10.15 -18.13
CA PHE A 272 8.85 9.84 -18.19
C PHE A 272 9.69 11.12 -18.38
N PRO A 273 10.80 11.31 -17.62
CA PRO A 273 11.53 10.35 -16.78
C PRO A 273 11.05 10.28 -15.31
N PHE A 274 9.79 10.55 -15.03
CA PHE A 274 9.17 10.41 -13.70
C PHE A 274 9.91 11.22 -12.61
N SER A 275 10.27 12.46 -12.92
CA SER A 275 10.91 13.37 -11.96
C SER A 275 9.91 14.26 -11.23
N SER A 276 10.26 14.69 -10.02
CA SER A 276 9.46 15.68 -9.27
C SER A 276 9.25 16.98 -10.04
N GLU A 277 10.24 17.43 -10.81
CA GLU A 277 10.13 18.62 -11.67
C GLU A 277 9.06 18.44 -12.76
N LYS A 278 9.02 17.25 -13.39
CA LYS A 278 8.02 16.93 -14.40
C LYS A 278 6.62 16.83 -13.79
N LYS A 279 6.50 16.23 -12.59
CA LYS A 279 5.26 16.19 -11.80
C LYS A 279 4.71 17.60 -11.54
N GLU A 280 5.55 18.53 -11.11
CA GLU A 280 5.14 19.93 -10.91
C GLU A 280 4.72 20.61 -12.21
N SER A 281 5.45 20.38 -13.31
CA SER A 281 5.12 20.95 -14.62
C SER A 281 3.76 20.48 -15.13
N PHE A 282 3.45 19.18 -15.02
CA PHE A 282 2.14 18.67 -15.41
C PHE A 282 1.03 19.31 -14.59
N TRP A 283 1.16 19.35 -13.26
CA TRP A 283 0.13 19.96 -12.42
C TRP A 283 -0.11 21.46 -12.64
N LYS A 284 0.84 22.17 -13.26
CA LYS A 284 0.66 23.58 -13.66
C LYS A 284 -0.12 23.71 -14.96
N ALA A 285 -0.03 22.72 -15.85
CA ALA A 285 -0.70 22.72 -17.15
C ALA A 285 -2.08 22.02 -17.11
N GLU A 286 -2.29 21.13 -16.14
CA GLU A 286 -3.48 20.29 -16.06
C GLU A 286 -4.73 21.07 -15.61
N ALA A 287 -5.85 20.78 -16.28
CA ALA A 287 -7.19 21.21 -15.88
C ALA A 287 -8.07 19.99 -15.56
N TRP A 288 -9.19 20.20 -14.88
CA TRP A 288 -10.16 19.13 -14.63
C TRP A 288 -10.97 18.84 -15.89
N THR A 289 -10.47 17.93 -16.73
CA THR A 289 -11.07 17.56 -18.01
C THR A 289 -11.48 16.09 -18.05
N LEU A 290 -12.28 15.73 -19.04
CA LEU A 290 -12.64 14.33 -19.31
C LEU A 290 -11.40 13.46 -19.57
N GLU A 291 -10.40 14.01 -20.26
CA GLU A 291 -9.12 13.33 -20.52
C GLU A 291 -8.36 13.08 -19.21
N LEU A 292 -8.28 14.04 -18.30
CA LEU A 292 -7.63 13.80 -17.00
C LEU A 292 -8.37 12.71 -16.20
N LEU A 293 -9.70 12.69 -16.24
CA LEU A 293 -10.49 11.73 -15.45
C LEU A 293 -10.38 10.29 -15.99
N VAL A 294 -10.52 10.12 -17.31
CA VAL A 294 -10.69 8.79 -17.93
C VAL A 294 -9.49 8.40 -18.79
N ASP A 295 -8.89 9.34 -19.52
CA ASP A 295 -7.73 9.12 -20.41
C ASP A 295 -7.85 7.80 -21.22
N ARG A 296 -6.92 6.88 -21.00
CA ARG A 296 -6.75 5.60 -21.68
C ARG A 296 -7.72 4.51 -21.23
N LEU A 297 -8.57 4.76 -20.24
CA LEU A 297 -9.52 3.76 -19.74
C LEU A 297 -10.66 3.48 -20.72
N GLU A 298 -11.00 4.42 -21.60
CA GLU A 298 -12.10 4.28 -22.56
C GLU A 298 -11.61 4.50 -24.00
N PRO A 299 -11.33 3.43 -24.75
CA PRO A 299 -10.83 3.54 -26.13
C PRO A 299 -11.79 4.24 -27.09
N ASN A 300 -13.10 4.21 -26.82
CA ASN A 300 -14.10 4.83 -27.70
C ASN A 300 -14.27 6.33 -27.45
N LEU A 301 -13.65 6.86 -26.39
CA LEU A 301 -13.81 8.24 -25.95
C LEU A 301 -13.50 9.27 -27.05
N PRO A 302 -12.39 9.17 -27.83
CA PRO A 302 -12.11 10.13 -28.89
C PRO A 302 -13.22 10.14 -29.97
N THR A 303 -13.76 8.96 -30.27
CA THR A 303 -14.87 8.82 -31.23
C THR A 303 -16.13 9.49 -30.72
N TRP A 304 -16.51 9.25 -29.46
CA TRP A 304 -17.71 9.85 -28.86
C TRP A 304 -17.62 11.37 -28.76
N VAL A 305 -16.45 11.90 -28.38
CA VAL A 305 -16.20 13.34 -28.35
C VAL A 305 -16.29 13.94 -29.75
N SER A 306 -15.70 13.30 -30.77
CA SER A 306 -15.78 13.78 -32.16
C SER A 306 -17.21 13.80 -32.72
N GLN A 307 -18.07 12.91 -32.23
CA GLN A 307 -19.48 12.81 -32.59
C GLN A 307 -20.37 13.75 -31.76
N GLN A 308 -19.79 14.56 -30.88
CA GLN A 308 -20.52 15.46 -29.96
C GLN A 308 -21.57 14.74 -29.11
N LYS A 309 -21.31 13.47 -28.76
CA LYS A 309 -22.19 12.71 -27.88
C LYS A 309 -21.99 13.14 -26.43
N VAL A 310 -23.07 13.07 -25.65
CA VAL A 310 -23.01 13.16 -24.20
C VAL A 310 -22.49 11.83 -23.67
N VAL A 311 -21.43 11.87 -22.85
CA VAL A 311 -20.86 10.68 -22.21
C VAL A 311 -21.20 10.71 -20.73
N CYS A 312 -21.81 9.64 -20.23
CA CYS A 312 -22.20 9.50 -18.83
C CYS A 312 -21.43 8.35 -18.18
N PHE A 313 -20.58 8.68 -17.21
CA PHE A 313 -19.94 7.70 -16.33
C PHE A 313 -20.73 7.62 -15.04
N TYR A 314 -21.07 6.40 -14.62
CA TYR A 314 -21.89 6.22 -13.43
C TYR A 314 -21.50 4.97 -12.64
N GLY A 315 -21.87 4.95 -11.37
CA GLY A 315 -21.57 3.84 -10.47
C GLY A 315 -22.58 3.74 -9.33
N GLY A 316 -22.72 2.54 -8.79
CA GLY A 316 -23.70 2.23 -7.75
C GLY A 316 -23.73 0.74 -7.46
N VAL A 317 -24.25 0.36 -6.29
CA VAL A 317 -24.32 -1.05 -5.84
C VAL A 317 -25.75 -1.60 -5.80
N GLN A 318 -26.75 -0.78 -6.15
CA GLN A 318 -28.17 -1.14 -6.13
C GLN A 318 -28.67 -1.28 -7.57
N MET A 319 -29.07 -2.49 -7.96
CA MET A 319 -29.49 -2.77 -9.34
C MET A 319 -30.78 -2.02 -9.72
N GLU A 320 -31.72 -1.91 -8.78
CA GLU A 320 -32.97 -1.16 -8.97
C GLU A 320 -32.69 0.30 -9.34
N TRP A 321 -31.78 0.96 -8.62
CA TRP A 321 -31.34 2.32 -8.94
C TRP A 321 -30.68 2.40 -10.32
N ILE A 322 -29.80 1.45 -10.67
CA ILE A 322 -29.12 1.41 -11.98
C ILE A 322 -30.13 1.31 -13.13
N GLU A 323 -31.15 0.45 -12.99
CA GLU A 323 -32.18 0.27 -14.01
C GLU A 323 -33.05 1.51 -14.18
N SER A 324 -33.53 2.08 -13.07
CA SER A 324 -34.30 3.32 -13.10
C SER A 324 -33.49 4.47 -13.70
N PHE A 325 -32.24 4.64 -13.27
CA PHE A 325 -31.37 5.71 -13.75
C PHE A 325 -31.05 5.59 -15.23
N THR A 326 -30.66 4.40 -15.70
CA THR A 326 -30.34 4.19 -17.13
C THR A 326 -31.57 4.37 -18.00
N THR A 327 -32.75 3.92 -17.56
CA THR A 327 -34.01 4.09 -18.29
C THR A 327 -34.41 5.56 -18.37
N ALA A 328 -34.41 6.27 -17.24
CA ALA A 328 -34.76 7.69 -17.18
C ALA A 328 -33.80 8.52 -18.05
N THR A 329 -32.50 8.31 -17.93
CA THR A 329 -31.47 9.05 -18.68
C THR A 329 -31.59 8.82 -20.19
N LYS A 330 -31.83 7.57 -20.63
CA LYS A 330 -32.10 7.27 -22.05
C LYS A 330 -33.39 7.92 -22.54
N GLY A 331 -34.41 8.00 -21.69
CA GLY A 331 -35.66 8.72 -21.97
C GLY A 331 -35.42 10.20 -22.24
N VAL A 332 -34.65 10.85 -21.36
CA VAL A 332 -34.24 12.26 -21.52
C VAL A 332 -33.44 12.47 -22.80
N ALA A 333 -32.48 11.58 -23.08
CA ALA A 333 -31.67 11.67 -24.28
C ALA A 333 -32.52 11.57 -25.56
N LYS A 334 -33.50 10.66 -25.58
CA LYS A 334 -34.44 10.51 -26.68
C LYS A 334 -35.36 11.73 -26.85
N ALA A 335 -35.81 12.34 -25.75
CA ALA A 335 -36.67 13.52 -25.79
C ALA A 335 -35.95 14.77 -26.33
N LEU A 336 -34.63 14.85 -26.10
CA LEU A 336 -33.77 15.95 -26.57
C LEU A 336 -33.08 15.66 -27.92
N ASP A 337 -33.25 14.46 -28.48
CA ASP A 337 -32.54 13.99 -29.68
C ASP A 337 -31.01 14.12 -29.56
N ILE A 338 -30.48 13.79 -28.37
CA ILE A 338 -29.03 13.81 -28.10
C ILE A 338 -28.45 12.40 -28.20
N GLY A 339 -27.26 12.29 -28.79
CA GLY A 339 -26.47 11.06 -28.73
C GLY A 339 -25.94 10.86 -27.31
N LEU A 340 -26.27 9.74 -26.68
CA LEU A 340 -25.86 9.40 -25.31
C LEU A 340 -25.08 8.09 -25.30
N GLU A 341 -23.91 8.10 -24.67
CA GLU A 341 -23.15 6.91 -24.32
C GLU A 341 -23.03 6.80 -22.80
N MET A 342 -23.37 5.64 -22.25
CA MET A 342 -23.31 5.40 -20.82
C MET A 342 -22.28 4.30 -20.52
N VAL A 343 -21.47 4.52 -19.49
CA VAL A 343 -20.44 3.60 -19.04
C VAL A 343 -20.56 3.39 -17.53
N TYR A 344 -20.80 2.15 -17.14
CA TYR A 344 -20.79 1.74 -15.74
C TYR A 344 -19.35 1.47 -15.27
N ILE A 345 -18.94 2.24 -14.26
CA ILE A 345 -17.64 2.11 -13.57
C ILE A 345 -17.82 1.35 -12.25
N GLY A 346 -18.93 1.54 -11.53
CA GLY A 346 -19.14 0.90 -10.23
C GLY A 346 -18.38 1.60 -9.08
N LYS A 347 -18.00 0.82 -8.06
CA LYS A 347 -17.39 1.29 -6.80
C LYS A 347 -16.23 0.39 -6.37
N ASN A 348 -15.16 0.96 -5.84
CA ASN A 348 -13.99 0.22 -5.35
C ASN A 348 -14.30 -0.55 -4.06
N ASN A 349 -15.12 0.03 -3.17
CA ASN A 349 -15.40 -0.57 -1.86
C ASN A 349 -16.25 -1.86 -1.88
N ALA A 350 -16.85 -2.21 -3.03
CA ALA A 350 -17.83 -3.28 -3.19
C ALA A 350 -17.51 -4.25 -4.36
N LYS A 351 -16.23 -4.59 -4.57
CA LYS A 351 -15.72 -5.40 -5.69
C LYS A 351 -16.62 -6.58 -6.12
N GLU A 352 -16.95 -7.51 -5.22
CA GLU A 352 -17.77 -8.67 -5.57
C GLU A 352 -19.17 -8.32 -6.07
N ARG A 353 -19.80 -7.30 -5.47
CA ARG A 353 -21.13 -6.85 -5.89
C ARG A 353 -21.05 -6.17 -7.24
N VAL A 354 -20.04 -5.34 -7.46
CA VAL A 354 -19.79 -4.67 -8.74
C VAL A 354 -19.55 -5.69 -9.86
N LYS A 355 -18.83 -6.78 -9.59
CA LYS A 355 -18.65 -7.86 -10.56
C LYS A 355 -19.97 -8.53 -10.96
N LYS A 356 -20.84 -8.82 -9.99
CA LYS A 356 -22.18 -9.36 -10.25
C LYS A 356 -23.05 -8.39 -11.05
N ILE A 357 -23.05 -7.11 -10.68
CA ILE A 357 -23.81 -6.05 -11.35
C ILE A 357 -23.31 -5.85 -12.80
N THR A 358 -22.00 -5.87 -13.01
CA THR A 358 -21.39 -5.76 -14.35
C THR A 358 -21.89 -6.86 -15.28
N GLY A 359 -22.00 -8.10 -14.78
CA GLY A 359 -22.61 -9.21 -15.52
C GLY A 359 -24.07 -8.93 -15.91
N LEU A 360 -24.89 -8.44 -14.97
CA LEU A 360 -26.29 -8.11 -15.22
C LEU A 360 -26.46 -6.93 -16.20
N ILE A 361 -25.60 -5.92 -16.14
CA ILE A 361 -25.63 -4.78 -17.07
C ILE A 361 -25.36 -5.25 -18.50
N LYS A 362 -24.37 -6.14 -18.68
CA LYS A 362 -24.06 -6.74 -19.98
C LYS A 362 -25.20 -7.63 -20.50
N GLU A 363 -25.82 -8.42 -19.61
CA GLU A 363 -26.97 -9.27 -19.97
C GLU A 363 -28.18 -8.44 -20.41
N LYS A 364 -28.52 -7.41 -19.62
CA LYS A 364 -29.66 -6.52 -19.87
C LYS A 364 -29.38 -5.42 -20.90
N GLN A 365 -28.15 -5.31 -21.41
CA GLN A 365 -27.71 -4.30 -22.37
C GLN A 365 -28.06 -2.86 -21.90
N LEU A 366 -27.87 -2.58 -20.61
CA LEU A 366 -28.21 -1.28 -20.05
C LEU A 366 -27.21 -0.20 -20.48
N SER A 367 -25.94 -0.54 -20.63
CA SER A 367 -24.84 0.38 -20.94
C SER A 367 -23.55 -0.38 -21.23
N HIS A 368 -22.48 0.33 -21.59
CA HIS A 368 -21.13 -0.22 -21.49
C HIS A 368 -20.75 -0.43 -20.02
N ALA A 369 -19.85 -1.37 -19.74
CA ALA A 369 -19.37 -1.61 -18.39
C ALA A 369 -17.89 -1.98 -18.39
N TRP A 370 -17.13 -1.38 -17.48
CA TRP A 370 -15.71 -1.67 -17.30
C TRP A 370 -15.48 -2.98 -16.55
N GLU A 371 -14.36 -3.63 -16.88
CA GLU A 371 -13.88 -4.81 -16.15
C GLU A 371 -13.22 -4.41 -14.82
N ASP A 372 -13.10 -5.38 -13.90
CA ASP A 372 -12.57 -5.19 -12.54
C ASP A 372 -11.24 -4.40 -12.51
N ASP A 373 -10.31 -4.67 -13.44
CA ASP A 373 -9.00 -4.00 -13.51
C ASP A 373 -9.11 -2.51 -13.85
N ASN A 374 -10.03 -2.15 -14.76
CA ASN A 374 -10.27 -0.76 -15.18
C ASN A 374 -10.95 0.02 -14.05
N VAL A 375 -11.89 -0.62 -13.34
CA VAL A 375 -12.54 -0.03 -12.17
C VAL A 375 -11.53 0.24 -11.08
N TRP A 376 -10.67 -0.73 -10.75
CA TRP A 376 -9.58 -0.56 -9.79
C TRP A 376 -8.66 0.59 -10.21
N PHE A 377 -8.24 0.62 -11.48
CA PHE A 377 -7.31 1.63 -11.98
C PHE A 377 -7.90 3.04 -11.90
N PHE A 378 -9.17 3.21 -12.26
CA PHE A 378 -9.88 4.50 -12.15
C PHE A 378 -9.85 5.06 -10.73
N TRP A 379 -10.24 4.26 -9.73
CA TRP A 379 -10.28 4.70 -8.35
C TRP A 379 -8.88 4.93 -7.77
N ASN A 380 -7.92 4.04 -8.06
CA ASN A 380 -6.54 4.19 -7.62
C ASN A 380 -5.85 5.41 -8.25
N ARG A 381 -6.21 5.76 -9.50
CA ARG A 381 -5.75 6.98 -10.17
C ARG A 381 -6.27 8.23 -9.44
N LEU A 382 -7.54 8.27 -9.05
CA LEU A 382 -8.11 9.36 -8.24
C LEU A 382 -7.43 9.49 -6.87
N GLU A 383 -7.19 8.37 -6.16
CA GLU A 383 -6.42 8.37 -4.92
C GLU A 383 -5.01 8.97 -5.13
N SER A 384 -4.36 8.60 -6.22
CA SER A 384 -3.03 9.10 -6.59
C SER A 384 -3.02 10.60 -6.87
N MET A 385 -4.06 11.11 -7.55
CA MET A 385 -4.24 12.55 -7.76
C MET A 385 -4.37 13.29 -6.42
N LEU A 386 -5.22 12.78 -5.51
CA LEU A 386 -5.42 13.37 -4.19
C LEU A 386 -4.13 13.39 -3.37
N TYR A 387 -3.43 12.26 -3.31
CA TYR A 387 -2.17 12.14 -2.60
C TYR A 387 -1.12 13.12 -3.15
N SER A 388 -0.95 13.11 -4.47
CA SER A 388 -0.01 13.99 -5.16
C SER A 388 -0.29 15.47 -4.92
N LYS A 389 -1.56 15.91 -4.99
CA LYS A 389 -1.96 17.30 -4.73
C LYS A 389 -1.80 17.71 -3.27
N THR A 390 -1.99 16.78 -2.34
CA THR A 390 -1.84 17.04 -0.89
C THR A 390 -0.39 17.26 -0.49
N GLN A 391 0.56 16.54 -1.11
CA GLN A 391 1.99 16.77 -0.90
C GLN A 391 2.47 18.16 -1.35
N HIS A 392 1.80 18.81 -2.31
CA HIS A 392 2.15 20.16 -2.78
C HIS A 392 1.64 21.28 -1.85
N GLY A 393 1.11 20.95 -0.66
CA GLY A 393 0.63 21.95 0.30
C GLY A 393 -0.64 22.70 -0.14
N LYS A 394 -1.33 22.22 -1.18
CA LYS A 394 -2.55 22.87 -1.69
C LYS A 394 -3.77 22.50 -0.84
N THR A 395 -4.52 23.52 -0.42
CA THR A 395 -5.80 23.39 0.28
C THR A 395 -6.95 23.12 -0.70
N ILE A 396 -8.08 22.63 -0.20
CA ILE A 396 -9.28 22.35 -1.02
C ILE A 396 -9.81 23.64 -1.66
N GLU A 397 -9.71 24.77 -0.93
CA GLU A 397 -10.17 26.09 -1.38
C GLU A 397 -9.39 26.64 -2.59
N ASN A 398 -8.16 26.17 -2.83
CA ASN A 398 -7.24 26.72 -3.83
C ASN A 398 -6.98 25.79 -5.03
N ASP A 399 -7.54 24.58 -5.06
CA ASP A 399 -7.30 23.61 -6.14
C ASP A 399 -8.59 22.89 -6.55
N VAL A 400 -9.15 23.30 -7.68
CA VAL A 400 -10.39 22.73 -8.25
C VAL A 400 -10.25 21.23 -8.48
N ILE A 401 -9.12 20.76 -9.02
CA ILE A 401 -8.87 19.32 -9.24
C ILE A 401 -8.95 18.57 -7.91
N LYS A 402 -8.34 19.12 -6.85
CA LYS A 402 -8.39 18.49 -5.52
C LYS A 402 -9.83 18.39 -5.00
N GLN A 403 -10.65 19.43 -5.16
CA GLN A 403 -12.05 19.43 -4.75
C GLN A 403 -12.88 18.40 -5.53
N GLU A 404 -12.68 18.32 -6.84
CA GLU A 404 -13.38 17.39 -7.72
C GLU A 404 -13.01 15.93 -7.41
N VAL A 405 -11.72 15.62 -7.29
CA VAL A 405 -11.22 14.29 -6.91
C VAL A 405 -11.76 13.87 -5.55
N MET A 406 -11.76 14.78 -4.56
CA MET A 406 -12.31 14.53 -3.23
C MET A 406 -13.79 14.17 -3.29
N THR A 407 -14.55 14.83 -4.15
CA THR A 407 -15.98 14.54 -4.28
C THR A 407 -16.22 13.20 -4.96
N MET A 408 -15.44 12.86 -6.00
CA MET A 408 -15.51 11.55 -6.64
C MET A 408 -15.20 10.42 -5.64
N LEU A 409 -14.14 10.56 -4.83
CA LEU A 409 -13.79 9.58 -3.80
C LEU A 409 -14.85 9.48 -2.69
N ALA A 410 -15.55 10.58 -2.39
CA ALA A 410 -16.70 10.56 -1.50
C ALA A 410 -17.89 9.78 -2.08
N TYR A 411 -18.09 9.79 -3.40
CA TYR A 411 -19.10 8.94 -4.04
C TYR A 411 -18.75 7.45 -3.94
N ASP A 412 -17.48 7.08 -3.95
CA ASP A 412 -17.08 5.70 -3.67
C ASP A 412 -17.48 5.29 -2.25
N GLY A 413 -17.23 6.17 -1.28
CA GLY A 413 -17.53 5.92 0.14
C GLY A 413 -19.01 5.91 0.52
N SER A 414 -19.91 6.43 -0.31
CA SER A 414 -21.35 6.50 -0.05
C SER A 414 -22.07 5.17 -0.36
N GLU A 415 -23.31 5.01 0.11
CA GLU A 415 -24.15 3.86 -0.29
C GLU A 415 -24.95 4.14 -1.58
N ASN A 416 -25.06 5.41 -1.96
CA ASN A 416 -25.91 5.86 -3.06
C ASN A 416 -25.20 5.70 -4.41
N GLY A 417 -25.94 5.75 -5.50
CA GLY A 417 -25.34 5.86 -6.83
C GLY A 417 -24.56 7.16 -7.03
N TRP A 418 -23.91 7.32 -8.16
CA TRP A 418 -23.31 8.57 -8.62
C TRP A 418 -23.27 8.59 -10.14
N ALA A 419 -23.26 9.79 -10.72
CA ALA A 419 -23.08 9.97 -12.15
C ALA A 419 -22.32 11.26 -12.46
N VAL A 420 -21.54 11.21 -13.54
CA VAL A 420 -20.83 12.34 -14.13
C VAL A 420 -21.14 12.36 -15.62
N PHE A 421 -21.64 13.49 -16.09
CA PHE A 421 -21.92 13.73 -17.50
C PHE A 421 -20.89 14.68 -18.09
N PHE A 422 -20.49 14.39 -19.31
CA PHE A 422 -19.58 15.18 -20.11
C PHE A 422 -20.17 15.50 -21.47
N THR A 423 -19.85 16.68 -21.99
CA THR A 423 -20.07 17.05 -23.40
C THR A 423 -18.85 17.78 -23.90
N GLY A 424 -18.25 17.30 -24.99
CA GLY A 424 -16.92 17.76 -25.42
C GLY A 424 -15.84 17.39 -24.40
N SER A 425 -14.81 18.23 -24.28
CA SER A 425 -13.69 18.02 -23.35
C SER A 425 -13.84 18.71 -21.99
N ASP A 426 -14.62 19.80 -21.94
CA ASP A 426 -14.55 20.78 -20.84
C ASP A 426 -15.86 20.93 -20.05
N GLU A 427 -17.02 20.62 -20.65
CA GLU A 427 -18.30 20.74 -19.95
C GLU A 427 -18.61 19.46 -19.19
N MET A 428 -18.63 19.59 -17.85
CA MET A 428 -18.94 18.49 -16.94
C MET A 428 -20.03 18.89 -15.93
N VAL A 429 -20.87 17.93 -15.55
CA VAL A 429 -21.72 18.01 -14.37
C VAL A 429 -21.75 16.66 -13.65
N ARG A 430 -21.68 16.70 -12.32
CA ARG A 430 -21.68 15.51 -11.46
C ARG A 430 -22.76 15.62 -10.40
N ALA A 431 -23.27 14.48 -9.96
CA ALA A 431 -24.24 14.41 -8.88
C ALA A 431 -24.23 13.05 -8.17
N ASN A 432 -24.69 13.05 -6.92
CA ASN A 432 -25.03 11.82 -6.22
C ASN A 432 -26.28 11.17 -6.83
N GLY A 433 -26.46 9.89 -6.53
CA GLY A 433 -27.42 9.03 -7.22
C GLY A 433 -28.87 9.44 -7.05
N ASP A 434 -29.25 9.95 -5.88
CA ASP A 434 -30.64 10.33 -5.63
C ASP A 434 -30.98 11.62 -6.36
N LYS A 435 -30.15 12.67 -6.23
CA LYS A 435 -30.38 13.93 -6.96
C LYS A 435 -30.42 13.73 -8.45
N VAL A 436 -29.47 12.96 -8.98
CA VAL A 436 -29.38 12.77 -10.43
C VAL A 436 -30.55 11.96 -10.95
N LEU A 437 -30.99 10.92 -10.24
CA LEU A 437 -32.16 10.15 -10.63
C LEU A 437 -33.43 11.01 -10.57
N SER A 438 -33.67 11.69 -9.45
CA SER A 438 -34.84 12.58 -9.31
C SER A 438 -34.85 13.68 -10.37
N SER A 439 -33.69 14.24 -10.71
CA SER A 439 -33.58 15.22 -11.79
C SER A 439 -33.90 14.66 -13.17
N MET A 440 -33.57 13.39 -13.45
CA MET A 440 -33.93 12.74 -14.73
C MET A 440 -35.41 12.37 -14.77
N GLU A 441 -35.99 11.98 -13.64
CA GLU A 441 -37.42 11.66 -13.52
C GLU A 441 -38.29 12.92 -13.64
N SER A 442 -37.83 14.07 -13.14
CA SER A 442 -38.53 15.36 -13.26
C SER A 442 -38.16 16.15 -14.52
N PHE A 443 -37.72 15.48 -15.59
CA PHE A 443 -37.25 16.12 -16.82
C PHE A 443 -38.23 17.11 -17.45
N ASP A 444 -39.54 16.83 -17.36
CA ASP A 444 -40.59 17.70 -17.89
C ASP A 444 -40.54 19.13 -17.31
N GLU A 445 -39.99 19.31 -16.11
CA GLU A 445 -39.86 20.61 -15.45
C GLU A 445 -38.77 21.50 -16.07
N TRP A 446 -37.71 20.88 -16.60
CA TRP A 446 -36.53 21.59 -17.11
C TRP A 446 -36.23 21.30 -18.58
N GLU A 447 -37.07 20.55 -19.29
CA GLU A 447 -36.96 20.28 -20.73
C GLU A 447 -36.81 21.58 -21.55
N LYS A 448 -37.62 22.60 -21.24
CA LYS A 448 -37.57 23.90 -21.94
C LYS A 448 -36.22 24.58 -21.73
N LEU A 449 -35.65 24.49 -20.53
CA LEU A 449 -34.33 25.00 -20.22
C LEU A 449 -33.27 24.23 -21.02
N ALA A 450 -33.32 22.90 -21.02
CA ALA A 450 -32.40 22.04 -21.75
C ALA A 450 -32.36 22.36 -23.26
N LYS A 451 -33.53 22.59 -23.88
CA LYS A 451 -33.61 22.98 -25.30
C LYS A 451 -33.04 24.37 -25.59
N GLN A 452 -33.01 25.27 -24.61
CA GLN A 452 -32.52 26.64 -24.78
C GLN A 452 -31.01 26.77 -24.54
N MET A 453 -30.48 26.09 -23.52
CA MET A 453 -29.08 26.27 -23.08
C MET A 453 -28.20 25.03 -23.24
N GLY A 454 -28.76 23.92 -23.74
CA GLY A 454 -28.08 22.63 -23.82
C GLY A 454 -28.28 21.77 -22.57
N PHE A 455 -28.01 20.47 -22.72
CA PHE A 455 -28.25 19.47 -21.68
C PHE A 455 -27.40 19.70 -20.42
N ILE A 456 -26.08 19.83 -20.55
CA ILE A 456 -25.16 19.97 -19.39
C ILE A 456 -25.42 21.26 -18.59
N PRO A 457 -25.53 22.45 -19.22
CA PRO A 457 -25.77 23.68 -18.46
C PRO A 457 -27.14 23.70 -17.77
N ALA A 458 -28.18 23.12 -18.42
CA ALA A 458 -29.50 23.01 -17.81
C ALA A 458 -29.53 22.01 -16.64
N LEU A 459 -28.89 20.85 -16.79
CA LEU A 459 -28.78 19.86 -15.74
C LEU A 459 -28.03 20.41 -14.52
N ARG A 460 -26.94 21.15 -14.74
CA ARG A 460 -26.20 21.82 -13.66
C ARG A 460 -27.12 22.75 -12.85
N LYS A 461 -27.89 23.59 -13.55
CA LYS A 461 -28.82 24.54 -12.90
C LYS A 461 -29.94 23.83 -12.16
N GLN A 462 -30.46 22.73 -12.70
CA GLN A 462 -31.47 21.91 -12.02
C GLN A 462 -30.92 21.30 -10.73
N LEU A 463 -29.71 20.73 -10.78
CA LEU A 463 -29.06 20.11 -9.62
C LEU A 463 -28.70 21.13 -8.53
N GLU A 464 -28.31 22.35 -8.91
CA GLU A 464 -28.08 23.46 -7.95
C GLU A 464 -29.36 23.88 -7.22
N GLY A 465 -30.53 23.68 -7.83
CA GLY A 465 -31.83 23.96 -7.24
C GLY A 465 -32.31 22.89 -6.24
N ILE A 466 -31.70 21.71 -6.24
CA ILE A 466 -32.07 20.60 -5.35
C ILE A 466 -31.28 20.73 -4.03
N THR A 467 -31.94 21.25 -2.99
CA THR A 467 -31.38 21.30 -1.64
C THR A 467 -31.50 19.96 -0.94
N ASP A 468 -30.38 19.45 -0.39
CA ASP A 468 -30.43 18.30 0.52
C ASP A 468 -30.81 18.77 1.92
N ASP A 469 -31.90 18.24 2.47
CA ASP A 469 -32.27 18.44 3.88
C ASP A 469 -31.25 17.79 4.84
N HIS A 470 -30.49 16.79 4.35
CA HIS A 470 -29.48 16.08 5.13
C HIS A 470 -28.21 15.80 4.30
N HIS A 471 -27.08 16.37 4.71
CA HIS A 471 -25.79 16.23 4.03
C HIS A 471 -24.83 15.37 4.88
N CYS A 472 -24.54 14.16 4.41
CA CYS A 472 -23.60 13.22 5.04
C CYS A 472 -22.64 12.64 3.99
N THR A 473 -21.48 13.28 3.83
CA THR A 473 -20.42 12.81 2.94
C THR A 473 -19.48 11.88 3.67
N ARG A 474 -19.27 10.67 3.14
CA ARG A 474 -18.31 9.70 3.67
C ARG A 474 -17.12 9.58 2.73
N LEU A 475 -15.93 9.91 3.23
CA LEU A 475 -14.68 9.70 2.52
C LEU A 475 -13.92 8.56 3.19
N ILE A 476 -13.59 7.53 2.42
CA ILE A 476 -12.79 6.40 2.89
C ILE A 476 -11.41 6.55 2.26
N LEU A 477 -10.39 6.84 3.07
CA LEU A 477 -9.00 6.90 2.64
C LEU A 477 -8.25 5.72 3.26
N PRO A 478 -7.43 4.96 2.49
CA PRO A 478 -6.64 3.88 3.05
C PRO A 478 -5.61 4.40 4.04
N GLU A 479 -5.58 3.81 5.24
CA GLU A 479 -4.82 4.24 6.43
C GLU A 479 -3.32 4.47 6.17
N ASN A 480 -2.74 3.74 5.21
CA ASN A 480 -1.29 3.74 4.94
C ASN A 480 -0.83 4.73 3.86
N SER A 481 -1.66 5.70 3.48
CA SER A 481 -1.29 6.65 2.40
C SER A 481 -0.33 7.76 2.85
N GLY A 482 0.38 7.63 3.99
CA GLY A 482 1.54 8.47 4.37
C GLY A 482 1.34 9.99 4.34
N GLY A 483 0.10 10.47 4.32
CA GLY A 483 -0.21 11.87 4.00
C GLY A 483 -1.68 12.25 4.10
N ILE A 484 -2.49 11.48 4.85
CA ILE A 484 -3.86 11.90 5.16
C ILE A 484 -3.78 13.07 6.13
N PRO A 485 -4.28 14.26 5.77
CA PRO A 485 -4.29 15.41 6.68
C PRO A 485 -5.06 15.09 7.95
N GLU A 486 -4.58 15.55 9.12
CA GLU A 486 -5.30 15.42 10.40
C GLU A 486 -6.71 16.03 10.36
N ARG A 487 -6.91 17.00 9.45
CA ARG A 487 -8.20 17.66 9.19
C ARG A 487 -8.49 17.66 7.71
N VAL A 488 -9.61 17.07 7.33
CA VAL A 488 -10.15 17.08 5.98
C VAL A 488 -11.43 17.93 6.00
N GLN A 489 -11.60 18.82 5.02
CA GLN A 489 -12.86 19.54 4.84
C GLN A 489 -13.73 18.80 3.82
N CYS A 490 -15.05 18.83 4.00
CA CYS A 490 -15.99 18.30 3.02
C CYS A 490 -15.93 19.16 1.75
N ALA A 491 -15.79 18.51 0.59
CA ALA A 491 -15.73 19.19 -0.70
C ALA A 491 -17.06 19.84 -1.14
N GLU A 492 -18.19 19.42 -0.55
CA GLU A 492 -19.53 19.94 -0.85
C GLU A 492 -19.95 21.08 0.09
N CYS A 493 -19.69 20.99 1.39
CA CYS A 493 -20.14 22.00 2.38
C CYS A 493 -19.02 22.76 3.11
N GLY A 494 -17.75 22.42 2.89
CA GLY A 494 -16.58 23.06 3.50
C GLY A 494 -16.39 22.76 5.00
N ARG A 495 -17.33 22.08 5.66
CA ARG A 495 -17.23 21.75 7.10
C ARG A 495 -16.10 20.73 7.34
N PRO A 496 -15.42 20.80 8.49
CA PRO A 496 -14.44 19.77 8.86
C PRO A 496 -15.13 18.41 9.00
N MET A 497 -14.54 17.38 8.40
CA MET A 497 -14.99 16.00 8.50
C MET A 497 -14.46 15.37 9.79
N GLU A 498 -15.29 14.55 10.42
CA GLU A 498 -14.90 13.74 11.57
C GLU A 498 -14.12 12.50 11.13
N ARG A 499 -13.06 12.16 11.87
CA ARG A 499 -12.23 10.98 11.60
C ARG A 499 -12.76 9.78 12.38
N TYR A 500 -13.10 8.71 11.67
CA TYR A 500 -13.49 7.42 12.25
C TYR A 500 -12.51 6.32 11.80
N PHE A 501 -12.20 5.38 12.69
CA PHE A 501 -11.48 4.15 12.34
C PHE A 501 -12.49 3.11 11.84
N MET A 502 -12.21 2.46 10.72
CA MET A 502 -13.04 1.40 10.17
C MET A 502 -12.29 0.07 10.22
N TYR A 503 -12.82 -0.89 10.96
CA TYR A 503 -12.36 -2.28 10.90
C TYR A 503 -13.20 -3.02 9.87
N ARG A 504 -12.55 -3.63 8.89
CA ARG A 504 -13.20 -4.46 7.86
C ARG A 504 -12.59 -5.86 7.91
N CYS A 505 -13.44 -6.86 8.05
CA CYS A 505 -13.06 -8.27 7.89
C CYS A 505 -13.53 -8.71 6.50
N CYS A 506 -12.60 -9.08 5.64
CA CYS A 506 -12.89 -9.68 4.33
C CYS A 506 -12.52 -11.16 4.42
N VAL A 507 -13.45 -12.04 4.06
CA VAL A 507 -13.14 -13.42 3.69
C VAL A 507 -13.01 -13.39 2.18
N GLU A 508 -11.82 -13.65 1.65
CA GLU A 508 -11.61 -13.85 0.20
C GLU A 508 -12.25 -15.14 -0.28
#